data_AF-X0JDX5-F1
#
_entry.id   AF-X0JDX5-F1
#
_cell.length_a   1.000
_cell.length_b   1.000
_cell.length_c   1.000
_cell.angle_alpha   90.00
_cell.angle_beta   90.00
_cell.angle_gamma   90.00
#
_symmetry.space_group_name_H-M   'P 1'
#
loop_
_entity.id
_entity.type
_entity.pdbx_description
1 polymer ?
#
loop_
_entity_poly.entity_id
_entity_poly.type
_entity_poly.pdbx_seq_one_letter_code
_entity_poly.pdbx_strand_id
1 'polypeptide(L)'
;MSKSIVNTKPYPFHFEASEYPAIKPNGKGVTVEYTNCRGSRPSLQASKLRAMVQEAHGDPSKILANVCSYDALSSRLCEEAGFPVVFLAGYPMASAFGLPDTGYIAFGEVVNKIQEVAREVNVPILVDGDTGYGSPMNVRRTVQGFAQAGAAGIMLEDQSWPKRCGHTAGKSVVSRSEAYARWQAAVDARNEGLDIWILARTDSLIHGYDEALTRARKAIEIGVDAVFVEALPDRESMERLRKDLDFPVVANIIEGGKTQNLSAKDLAELGYSIVCYPWTLVAAKLKSIRETLENIKGSMTVGKPPVVLSYDEVCEGVGFNKYFEIEERYQYEGRANGANGHQWKD
;
A
#
# COMPACT_ATOMS: atom_id res chain seq x y z
N MET A 1 -6.88 -28.62 -15.92
CA MET A 1 -6.17 -27.65 -15.07
C MET A 1 -5.87 -26.44 -15.93
N SER A 2 -6.56 -25.32 -15.72
CA SER A 2 -6.17 -24.03 -16.28
C SER A 2 -4.71 -23.78 -15.87
N LYS A 3 -3.84 -23.31 -16.79
CA LYS A 3 -2.52 -22.82 -16.36
C LYS A 3 -2.82 -21.66 -15.42
N SER A 4 -2.42 -21.75 -14.15
CA SER A 4 -2.65 -20.66 -13.19
C SER A 4 -2.18 -19.36 -13.83
N ILE A 5 -3.11 -18.43 -13.99
CA ILE A 5 -2.86 -17.08 -14.54
C ILE A 5 -2.17 -16.19 -13.50
N VAL A 6 -2.04 -16.68 -12.27
CA VAL A 6 -1.50 -15.98 -11.11
C VAL A 6 0.03 -16.03 -11.13
N ASN A 7 0.67 -14.88 -10.92
CA ASN A 7 2.12 -14.73 -10.77
C ASN A 7 2.98 -15.37 -11.89
N THR A 8 2.49 -15.39 -13.13
CA THR A 8 3.24 -15.92 -14.29
C THR A 8 4.50 -15.12 -14.62
N LYS A 9 4.60 -13.90 -14.08
CA LYS A 9 5.79 -13.06 -14.07
C LYS A 9 6.14 -12.77 -12.60
N PRO A 10 7.09 -13.49 -12.01
CA PRO A 10 7.49 -13.29 -10.62
C PRO A 10 7.90 -11.85 -10.34
N TYR A 11 7.63 -11.39 -9.13
CA TYR A 11 8.13 -10.11 -8.65
C TYR A 11 9.67 -10.11 -8.71
N PRO A 12 10.30 -9.13 -9.39
CA PRO A 12 11.70 -9.25 -9.80
C PRO A 12 12.71 -8.95 -8.68
N PHE A 13 12.28 -8.35 -7.55
CA PHE A 13 13.16 -7.99 -6.44
C PHE A 13 12.87 -8.86 -5.22
N HIS A 14 13.85 -9.65 -4.79
CA HIS A 14 13.73 -10.40 -3.54
C HIS A 14 14.18 -9.54 -2.36
N PHE A 15 13.43 -9.61 -1.26
CA PHE A 15 13.74 -8.96 0.00
C PHE A 15 13.83 -10.00 1.09
N GLU A 16 14.97 -10.10 1.76
CA GLU A 16 15.20 -11.12 2.81
C GLU A 16 14.22 -10.91 3.97
N ALA A 17 13.94 -9.65 4.30
CA ALA A 17 12.97 -9.30 5.32
C ALA A 17 11.52 -9.69 4.96
N SER A 18 11.24 -10.04 3.69
CA SER A 18 9.92 -10.49 3.27
C SER A 18 9.53 -11.88 3.81
N GLU A 19 10.49 -12.64 4.32
CA GLU A 19 10.27 -14.01 4.82
C GLU A 19 9.88 -14.03 6.30
N TYR A 20 8.92 -14.90 6.66
CA TYR A 20 8.63 -15.18 8.06
C TYR A 20 9.66 -16.20 8.58
N PRO A 21 10.29 -15.97 9.76
CA PRO A 21 11.12 -17.00 10.35
C PRO A 21 10.25 -18.25 10.62
N ALA A 22 10.78 -19.43 10.28
CA ALA A 22 10.06 -20.68 10.47
C ALA A 22 9.88 -20.96 11.98
N ILE A 23 8.67 -20.70 12.50
CA ILE A 23 8.30 -20.97 13.88
C ILE A 23 7.96 -22.46 14.01
N LYS A 24 8.83 -23.25 14.66
CA LYS A 24 8.57 -24.65 14.99
C LYS A 24 8.00 -24.76 16.41
N PRO A 25 6.77 -25.25 16.61
CA PRO A 25 6.22 -25.49 17.94
C PRO A 25 7.08 -26.52 18.68
N ASN A 26 7.63 -26.15 19.84
CA ASN A 26 8.48 -27.02 20.66
C ASN A 26 7.84 -27.40 22.02
N GLY A 27 6.55 -27.09 22.20
CA GLY A 27 5.80 -27.34 23.44
C GLY A 27 6.17 -26.44 24.64
N LYS A 28 7.13 -25.51 24.49
CA LYS A 28 7.61 -24.60 25.56
C LYS A 28 7.50 -23.11 25.19
N GLY A 29 6.94 -22.80 24.03
CA GLY A 29 6.85 -21.45 23.47
C GLY A 29 7.95 -21.14 22.46
N VAL A 30 7.76 -20.09 21.65
CA VAL A 30 8.75 -19.61 20.68
C VAL A 30 9.06 -18.16 20.98
N THR A 31 10.35 -17.82 21.04
CA THR A 31 10.83 -16.44 21.10
C THR A 31 11.07 -15.95 19.67
N VAL A 32 10.54 -14.77 19.34
CA VAL A 32 10.74 -14.10 18.06
C VAL A 32 11.46 -12.79 18.32
N GLU A 33 12.57 -12.58 17.62
CA GLU A 33 13.29 -11.30 17.65
C GLU A 33 12.73 -10.38 16.57
N TYR A 34 12.38 -9.15 16.95
CA TYR A 34 11.95 -8.10 16.03
C TYR A 34 13.11 -7.15 15.77
N THR A 35 13.73 -7.24 14.59
CA THR A 35 14.71 -6.25 14.14
C THR A 35 13.99 -5.00 13.65
N ASN A 36 14.66 -3.84 13.71
CA ASN A 36 14.13 -2.58 13.20
C ASN A 36 12.82 -2.09 13.86
N CYS A 37 12.40 -2.58 15.02
CA CYS A 37 11.24 -2.04 15.73
C CYS A 37 11.55 -0.65 16.32
N ARG A 38 10.65 0.33 16.17
CA ARG A 38 10.82 1.70 16.71
C ARG A 38 9.77 2.11 17.74
N GLY A 39 8.58 1.52 17.71
CA GLY A 39 7.53 1.77 18.71
C GLY A 39 7.74 1.01 20.02
N SER A 40 7.15 1.52 21.11
CA SER A 40 7.18 0.87 22.43
C SER A 40 6.48 -0.49 22.47
N ARG A 41 5.50 -0.69 21.58
CA ARG A 41 4.84 -1.99 21.35
C ARG A 41 5.20 -2.48 19.96
N PRO A 42 5.79 -3.68 19.82
CA PRO A 42 6.29 -4.15 18.54
C PRO A 42 5.18 -4.49 17.54
N SER A 43 5.50 -4.32 16.25
CA SER A 43 4.69 -4.75 15.12
C SER A 43 5.57 -5.45 14.09
N LEU A 44 5.26 -6.72 13.81
CA LEU A 44 5.99 -7.51 12.82
C LEU A 44 5.92 -6.86 11.43
N GLN A 45 4.73 -6.42 11.04
CA GLN A 45 4.49 -5.86 9.71
C GLN A 45 5.24 -4.54 9.52
N ALA A 46 5.27 -3.67 10.54
CA ALA A 46 6.03 -2.41 10.49
C ALA A 46 7.54 -2.66 10.42
N SER A 47 8.04 -3.59 11.24
CA SER A 47 9.45 -4.01 11.24
C SER A 47 9.89 -4.56 9.88
N LYS A 48 9.05 -5.42 9.30
CA LYS A 48 9.22 -6.02 7.97
C LYS A 48 9.27 -4.97 6.87
N LEU A 49 8.30 -4.06 6.83
CA LEU A 49 8.28 -2.95 5.88
C LEU A 49 9.56 -2.10 6.01
N ARG A 50 9.94 -1.73 7.23
CA ARG A 50 11.12 -0.91 7.50
C ARG A 50 12.41 -1.59 7.01
N ALA A 51 12.56 -2.89 7.25
CA ALA A 51 13.72 -3.67 6.82
C ALA A 51 13.80 -3.78 5.29
N MET A 52 12.68 -4.06 4.60
CA MET A 52 12.66 -4.10 3.12
C MET A 52 13.01 -2.73 2.50
N VAL A 53 12.55 -1.63 3.09
CA VAL A 53 12.88 -0.27 2.63
C VAL A 53 14.36 0.04 2.83
N GLN A 54 14.95 -0.35 3.98
CA GLN A 54 16.38 -0.19 4.23
C GLN A 54 17.23 -1.03 3.28
N GLU A 55 16.80 -2.25 2.97
CA GLU A 55 17.44 -3.12 1.99
C GLU A 55 17.41 -2.48 0.59
N ALA A 56 16.25 -1.98 0.14
CA ALA A 56 16.14 -1.24 -1.13
C ALA A 56 17.01 0.03 -1.15
N HIS A 57 17.13 0.73 -0.02
CA HIS A 57 17.95 1.93 0.06
C HIS A 57 19.45 1.62 -0.05
N GLY A 58 19.89 0.50 0.51
CA GLY A 58 21.30 0.06 0.50
C GLY A 58 21.72 -0.68 -0.78
N ASP A 59 20.78 -1.08 -1.63
CA ASP A 59 21.04 -1.86 -2.85
C ASP A 59 20.38 -1.20 -4.07
N PRO A 60 21.14 -0.51 -4.95
CA PRO A 60 20.60 0.18 -6.12
C PRO A 60 20.02 -0.77 -7.19
N SER A 61 20.14 -2.09 -7.03
CA SER A 61 19.47 -3.07 -7.88
C SER A 61 18.05 -3.39 -7.42
N LYS A 62 17.63 -2.91 -6.25
CA LYS A 62 16.35 -3.20 -5.62
C LYS A 62 15.51 -1.95 -5.43
N ILE A 63 14.21 -2.10 -5.62
CA ILE A 63 13.22 -1.08 -5.27
C ILE A 63 11.92 -1.79 -4.89
N LEU A 64 11.23 -1.27 -3.87
CA LEU A 64 9.86 -1.70 -3.56
C LEU A 64 8.89 -1.04 -4.54
N ALA A 65 8.75 -1.64 -5.72
CA ALA A 65 7.77 -1.26 -6.72
C ALA A 65 6.39 -1.84 -6.37
N ASN A 66 5.38 -1.00 -6.17
CA ASN A 66 4.05 -1.43 -5.75
C ASN A 66 2.95 -0.75 -6.57
N VAL A 67 1.97 -1.53 -6.99
CA VAL A 67 0.69 -1.01 -7.48
C VAL A 67 -0.23 -0.71 -6.30
N CYS A 68 -0.99 0.39 -6.36
CA CYS A 68 -1.86 0.74 -5.24
C CYS A 68 -3.25 0.11 -5.37
N SER A 69 -3.68 -0.57 -4.31
CA SER A 69 -4.98 -1.23 -4.18
C SER A 69 -6.02 -0.33 -3.50
N TYR A 70 -7.29 -0.74 -3.52
CA TYR A 70 -8.41 0.05 -3.00
C TYR A 70 -9.42 -0.72 -2.14
N ASP A 71 -9.31 -2.05 -2.08
CA ASP A 71 -10.15 -2.94 -1.29
C ASP A 71 -9.44 -4.27 -0.99
N ALA A 72 -10.10 -5.15 -0.24
CA ALA A 72 -9.55 -6.45 0.15
C ALA A 72 -9.28 -7.36 -1.07
N LEU A 73 -10.19 -7.38 -2.06
CA LEU A 73 -10.02 -8.19 -3.25
C LEU A 73 -8.81 -7.74 -4.08
N SER A 74 -8.72 -6.45 -4.41
CA SER A 74 -7.58 -5.90 -5.15
C SER A 74 -6.27 -6.09 -4.40
N SER A 75 -6.27 -5.98 -3.07
CA SER A 75 -5.07 -6.20 -2.25
C SER A 75 -4.63 -7.67 -2.25
N ARG A 76 -5.57 -8.62 -2.09
CA ARG A 76 -5.28 -10.05 -2.21
C ARG A 76 -4.72 -10.39 -3.59
N LEU A 77 -5.31 -9.85 -4.66
CA LEU A 77 -4.81 -10.05 -6.02
C LEU A 77 -3.40 -9.46 -6.22
N CYS A 78 -3.04 -8.39 -5.53
CA CYS A 78 -1.66 -7.88 -5.54
C CYS A 78 -0.70 -8.85 -4.83
N GLU A 79 -1.05 -9.37 -3.65
CA GLU A 79 -0.24 -10.37 -2.95
C GLU A 79 -0.11 -11.66 -3.76
N GLU A 80 -1.20 -12.14 -4.36
CA GLU A 80 -1.21 -13.30 -5.26
C GLU A 80 -0.32 -13.10 -6.48
N ALA A 81 -0.24 -11.87 -7.01
CA ALA A 81 0.70 -11.50 -8.07
C ALA A 81 2.16 -11.36 -7.58
N GLY A 82 2.44 -11.64 -6.30
CA GLY A 82 3.79 -11.68 -5.74
C GLY A 82 4.31 -10.34 -5.21
N PHE A 83 3.48 -9.29 -5.12
CA PHE A 83 3.92 -8.01 -4.56
C PHE A 83 4.20 -8.15 -3.05
N PRO A 84 5.37 -7.70 -2.55
CA PRO A 84 5.78 -7.92 -1.16
C PRO A 84 5.11 -6.94 -0.17
N VAL A 85 4.41 -5.91 -0.67
CA VAL A 85 3.69 -4.88 0.08
C VAL A 85 2.43 -4.52 -0.70
N VAL A 86 1.35 -4.18 0.00
CA VAL A 86 0.17 -3.53 -0.60
C VAL A 86 0.08 -2.09 -0.12
N PHE A 87 -0.32 -1.18 -1.01
CA PHE A 87 -0.52 0.22 -0.67
C PHE A 87 -1.99 0.62 -0.91
N LEU A 88 -2.72 0.83 0.18
CA LEU A 88 -4.04 1.46 0.18
C LEU A 88 -3.88 2.98 0.03
N ALA A 89 -3.84 3.44 -1.22
CA ALA A 89 -3.67 4.85 -1.53
C ALA A 89 -5.01 5.61 -1.59
N GLY A 90 -5.01 6.91 -1.26
CA GLY A 90 -6.22 7.72 -1.16
C GLY A 90 -7.01 7.78 -2.46
N TYR A 91 -6.33 7.95 -3.60
CA TYR A 91 -6.99 8.01 -4.91
C TYR A 91 -7.70 6.70 -5.31
N PRO A 92 -7.05 5.52 -5.28
CA PRO A 92 -7.73 4.23 -5.39
C PRO A 92 -8.93 4.09 -4.47
N MET A 93 -8.76 4.34 -3.17
CA MET A 93 -9.84 4.17 -2.20
C MET A 93 -11.02 5.09 -2.54
N ALA A 94 -10.77 6.37 -2.85
CA ALA A 94 -11.83 7.32 -3.23
C ALA A 94 -12.60 6.85 -4.46
N SER A 95 -11.88 6.32 -5.46
CA SER A 95 -12.49 5.78 -6.68
C SER A 95 -13.42 4.59 -6.40
N ALA A 96 -13.14 3.78 -5.38
CA ALA A 96 -14.00 2.67 -4.98
C ALA A 96 -15.33 3.14 -4.36
N PHE A 97 -15.35 4.35 -3.79
CA PHE A 97 -16.58 5.03 -3.36
C PHE A 97 -17.28 5.79 -4.51
N GLY A 98 -16.70 5.79 -5.73
CA GLY A 98 -17.20 6.62 -6.84
C GLY A 98 -16.92 8.12 -6.63
N LEU A 99 -15.98 8.46 -5.75
CA LEU A 99 -15.66 9.83 -5.37
C LEU A 99 -14.29 10.26 -5.93
N PRO A 100 -14.08 11.57 -6.16
CA PRO A 100 -12.76 12.11 -6.46
C PRO A 100 -11.90 12.16 -5.20
N ASP A 101 -10.58 12.14 -5.40
CA ASP A 101 -9.59 12.21 -4.32
C ASP A 101 -9.40 13.64 -3.81
N THR A 102 -10.37 14.12 -3.04
CA THR A 102 -10.45 15.52 -2.54
C THR A 102 -10.75 15.59 -1.06
N GLY A 103 -10.32 14.58 -0.29
CA GLY A 103 -10.51 14.52 1.17
C GLY A 103 -11.92 14.14 1.60
N TYR A 104 -12.69 13.43 0.77
CA TYR A 104 -14.04 12.99 1.13
C TYR A 104 -14.06 11.80 2.09
N ILE A 105 -13.11 10.87 1.96
CA ILE A 105 -13.09 9.67 2.79
C ILE A 105 -12.63 10.05 4.18
N ALA A 106 -13.44 9.71 5.18
CA ALA A 106 -13.17 9.99 6.58
C ALA A 106 -12.26 8.94 7.22
N PHE A 107 -11.61 9.31 8.32
CA PHE A 107 -10.77 8.42 9.13
C PHE A 107 -11.39 7.04 9.40
N GLY A 108 -12.67 6.99 9.81
CA GLY A 108 -13.34 5.74 10.14
C GLY A 108 -13.54 4.81 8.94
N GLU A 109 -13.77 5.37 7.75
CA GLU A 109 -13.91 4.60 6.51
C GLU A 109 -12.57 3.98 6.09
N VAL A 110 -11.47 4.71 6.27
CA VAL A 110 -10.13 4.18 6.01
C VAL A 110 -9.76 3.09 7.03
N VAL A 111 -10.05 3.29 8.32
CA VAL A 111 -9.85 2.24 9.35
C VAL A 111 -10.58 0.94 8.98
N ASN A 112 -11.84 1.03 8.56
CA ASN A 112 -12.60 -0.15 8.13
C ASN A 112 -11.95 -0.82 6.92
N LYS A 113 -11.45 -0.03 5.96
CA LYS A 113 -10.76 -0.55 4.77
C LYS A 113 -9.47 -1.30 5.13
N ILE A 114 -8.68 -0.77 6.06
CA ILE A 114 -7.46 -1.43 6.55
C ILE A 114 -7.82 -2.79 7.16
N GLN A 115 -8.85 -2.85 8.00
CA GLN A 115 -9.28 -4.10 8.64
C GLN A 115 -9.79 -5.13 7.62
N GLU A 116 -10.50 -4.70 6.59
CA GLU A 116 -10.91 -5.58 5.48
C GLU A 116 -9.71 -6.21 4.79
N VAL A 117 -8.68 -5.41 4.51
CA VAL A 117 -7.49 -5.86 3.79
C VAL A 117 -6.61 -6.73 4.69
N ALA A 118 -6.41 -6.35 5.96
CA ALA A 118 -5.61 -7.09 6.94
C ALA A 118 -6.14 -8.50 7.24
N ARG A 119 -7.41 -8.80 6.93
CA ARG A 119 -7.97 -10.16 7.02
C ARG A 119 -7.61 -11.04 5.83
N GLU A 120 -7.33 -10.44 4.68
CA GLU A 120 -7.14 -11.16 3.42
C GLU A 120 -5.68 -11.28 3.00
N VAL A 121 -4.77 -10.44 3.52
CA VAL A 121 -3.35 -10.43 3.14
C VAL A 121 -2.39 -10.65 4.31
N ASN A 122 -1.22 -11.23 4.02
CA ASN A 122 -0.15 -11.44 5.00
C ASN A 122 1.04 -10.49 4.81
N VAL A 123 1.11 -9.79 3.68
CA VAL A 123 2.11 -8.76 3.39
C VAL A 123 1.83 -7.45 4.14
N PRO A 124 2.86 -6.62 4.40
CA PRO A 124 2.69 -5.30 5.00
C PRO A 124 1.72 -4.41 4.21
N ILE A 125 0.90 -3.65 4.94
CA ILE A 125 -0.07 -2.71 4.39
C ILE A 125 0.43 -1.28 4.65
N LEU A 126 0.82 -0.57 3.59
CA LEU A 126 1.02 0.88 3.63
C LEU A 126 -0.32 1.58 3.37
N VAL A 127 -0.60 2.67 4.08
CA VAL A 127 -1.88 3.38 3.98
C VAL A 127 -1.68 4.88 3.82
N ASP A 128 -2.46 5.50 2.94
CA ASP A 128 -2.53 6.95 2.81
C ASP A 128 -3.40 7.53 3.93
N GLY A 129 -2.77 8.29 4.84
CA GLY A 129 -3.43 8.98 5.93
C GLY A 129 -3.79 10.42 5.62
N ASP A 130 -3.65 10.87 4.37
CA ASP A 130 -3.82 12.25 3.95
C ASP A 130 -3.04 13.21 4.87
N THR A 131 -3.74 14.20 5.43
CA THR A 131 -3.19 15.19 6.37
C THR A 131 -3.33 14.76 7.85
N GLY A 132 -3.81 13.53 8.10
CA GLY A 132 -4.12 13.01 9.44
C GLY A 132 -5.45 13.51 10.02
N TYR A 133 -6.39 13.88 9.17
CA TYR A 133 -7.80 14.17 9.49
C TYR A 133 -8.01 15.23 10.59
N GLY A 134 -7.15 16.27 10.64
CA GLY A 134 -7.35 17.45 11.47
C GLY A 134 -6.06 18.04 12.05
N SER A 135 -6.10 18.34 13.35
CA SER A 135 -4.98 18.89 14.10
C SER A 135 -3.89 17.84 14.36
N PRO A 136 -2.70 18.22 14.89
CA PRO A 136 -1.71 17.24 15.34
C PRO A 136 -2.25 16.18 16.31
N MET A 137 -3.26 16.49 17.12
CA MET A 137 -3.92 15.48 17.98
C MET A 137 -4.74 14.47 17.17
N ASN A 138 -5.35 14.91 16.06
CA ASN A 138 -6.00 14.01 15.12
C ASN A 138 -4.97 13.11 14.43
N VAL A 139 -3.80 13.66 14.04
CA VAL A 139 -2.70 12.87 13.49
C VAL A 139 -2.29 11.74 14.45
N ARG A 140 -2.11 12.04 15.74
CA ARG A 140 -1.82 11.00 16.75
C ARG A 140 -2.88 9.90 16.75
N ARG A 141 -4.16 10.28 16.78
CA ARG A 141 -5.28 9.33 16.74
C ARG A 141 -5.28 8.51 15.44
N THR A 142 -4.96 9.12 14.31
CA THR A 142 -4.92 8.46 13.01
C THR A 142 -3.82 7.40 12.96
N VAL A 143 -2.60 7.76 13.37
CA VAL A 143 -1.46 6.83 13.43
C VAL A 143 -1.79 5.64 14.34
N GLN A 144 -2.32 5.91 15.54
CA GLN A 144 -2.72 4.85 16.48
C GLN A 144 -3.83 3.97 15.90
N GLY A 145 -4.86 4.57 15.31
CA GLY A 145 -6.00 3.86 14.73
C GLY A 145 -5.59 2.98 13.54
N PHE A 146 -4.73 3.48 12.66
CA PHE A 146 -4.24 2.72 11.51
C PHE A 146 -3.37 1.55 11.94
N ALA A 147 -2.44 1.78 12.88
CA ALA A 147 -1.62 0.71 13.44
C ALA A 147 -2.49 -0.38 14.09
N GLN A 148 -3.50 0.00 14.89
CA GLN A 148 -4.43 -0.93 15.53
C GLN A 148 -5.31 -1.68 14.52
N ALA A 149 -5.62 -1.06 13.38
CA ALA A 149 -6.40 -1.69 12.31
C ALA A 149 -5.60 -2.72 11.49
N GLY A 150 -4.27 -2.74 11.63
CA GLY A 150 -3.38 -3.67 10.93
C GLY A 150 -2.45 -3.03 9.90
N ALA A 151 -2.39 -1.69 9.81
CA ALA A 151 -1.44 -1.01 8.93
C ALA A 151 0.00 -1.23 9.40
N ALA A 152 0.88 -1.56 8.45
CA ALA A 152 2.33 -1.63 8.66
C ALA A 152 2.98 -0.26 8.57
N GLY A 153 2.41 0.63 7.75
CA GLY A 153 2.91 1.98 7.56
C GLY A 153 1.80 2.97 7.22
N ILE A 154 2.11 4.25 7.41
CA ILE A 154 1.24 5.38 7.10
C ILE A 154 2.01 6.47 6.37
N MET A 155 1.40 7.05 5.34
CA MET A 155 1.85 8.28 4.71
C MET A 155 1.06 9.48 5.26
N LEU A 156 1.76 10.57 5.59
CA LEU A 156 1.16 11.83 6.03
C LEU A 156 1.74 13.01 5.26
N GLU A 157 0.86 13.86 4.73
CA GLU A 157 1.22 14.99 3.88
C GLU A 157 1.07 16.37 4.55
N ASP A 158 1.80 17.35 4.02
CA ASP A 158 1.77 18.75 4.49
C ASP A 158 0.78 19.64 3.72
N GLN A 159 -0.17 19.06 2.99
CA GLN A 159 -1.24 19.82 2.34
C GLN A 159 -2.14 20.52 3.36
N SER A 160 -2.71 21.65 2.95
CA SER A 160 -3.83 22.29 3.64
C SER A 160 -5.13 21.52 3.36
N TRP A 161 -6.06 21.52 4.33
CA TRP A 161 -7.37 20.90 4.13
C TRP A 161 -8.37 21.88 3.47
N PRO A 162 -9.22 21.44 2.52
CA PRO A 162 -9.29 20.09 1.97
C PRO A 162 -8.09 19.78 1.07
N LYS A 163 -7.54 18.58 1.22
CA LYS A 163 -6.43 18.10 0.41
C LYS A 163 -6.86 17.80 -1.03
N ARG A 164 -5.89 17.76 -1.93
CA ARG A 164 -6.10 17.41 -3.34
C ARG A 164 -5.05 16.40 -3.81
N CYS A 165 -5.36 15.63 -4.84
CA CYS A 165 -4.36 14.77 -5.47
C CYS A 165 -3.13 15.58 -5.95
N GLY A 166 -1.92 15.08 -5.66
CA GLY A 166 -0.63 15.72 -5.94
C GLY A 166 -0.42 16.18 -7.39
N HIS A 167 -1.08 15.55 -8.35
CA HIS A 167 -0.94 15.88 -9.76
C HIS A 167 -1.96 16.92 -10.26
N THR A 168 -2.89 17.36 -9.41
CA THR A 168 -3.92 18.36 -9.77
C THR A 168 -3.47 19.81 -9.55
N ALA A 169 -4.25 20.77 -10.04
CA ALA A 169 -4.02 22.20 -9.83
C ALA A 169 -4.71 22.71 -8.54
N GLY A 170 -4.22 23.84 -8.01
CA GLY A 170 -4.81 24.48 -6.82
C GLY A 170 -4.47 23.81 -5.49
N LYS A 171 -3.37 23.06 -5.43
CA LYS A 171 -2.82 22.55 -4.17
C LYS A 171 -2.25 23.70 -3.35
N SER A 172 -2.31 23.55 -2.03
CA SER A 172 -1.62 24.43 -1.09
C SER A 172 -1.08 23.60 0.06
N VAL A 173 -0.01 24.07 0.68
CA VAL A 173 0.60 23.42 1.85
C VAL A 173 0.48 24.32 3.07
N VAL A 174 0.47 23.69 4.24
CA VAL A 174 0.45 24.41 5.51
C VAL A 174 1.81 25.05 5.81
N SER A 175 1.84 25.91 6.82
CA SER A 175 3.09 26.46 7.34
C SER A 175 4.09 25.36 7.72
N ARG A 176 5.39 25.65 7.67
CA ARG A 176 6.44 24.71 8.09
C ARG A 176 6.19 24.21 9.52
N SER A 177 5.86 25.11 10.45
CA SER A 177 5.59 24.76 11.85
C SER A 177 4.43 23.78 12.00
N GLU A 178 3.36 23.94 11.22
CA GLU A 178 2.23 23.01 11.26
C GLU A 178 2.61 21.64 10.66
N ALA A 179 3.31 21.61 9.53
CA ALA A 179 3.80 20.36 8.93
C ALA A 179 4.70 19.59 9.91
N TYR A 180 5.64 20.29 10.56
CA TYR A 180 6.54 19.70 11.54
C TYR A 180 5.78 19.19 12.77
N ALA A 181 4.78 19.92 13.26
CA ALA A 181 3.95 19.47 14.36
C ALA A 181 3.16 18.20 14.02
N ARG A 182 2.66 18.06 12.79
CA ARG A 182 2.00 16.84 12.31
C ARG A 182 2.96 15.65 12.28
N TRP A 183 4.14 15.80 11.68
CA TRP A 183 5.14 14.71 11.62
C TRP A 183 5.67 14.34 13.01
N GLN A 184 5.90 15.32 13.89
CA GLN A 184 6.29 15.06 15.27
C GLN A 184 5.20 14.27 16.01
N ALA A 185 3.94 14.70 15.89
CA ALA A 185 2.81 13.99 16.47
C ALA A 185 2.72 12.54 15.97
N ALA A 186 2.98 12.30 14.69
CA ALA A 186 3.00 10.96 14.13
C ALA A 186 4.13 10.10 14.72
N VAL A 187 5.34 10.64 14.77
CA VAL A 187 6.52 9.96 15.35
C VAL A 187 6.32 9.66 16.84
N ASP A 188 5.80 10.61 17.61
CA ASP A 188 5.50 10.41 19.03
C ASP A 188 4.44 9.32 19.22
N ALA A 189 3.39 9.30 18.39
CA ALA A 189 2.36 8.27 18.44
C ALA A 189 2.90 6.85 18.16
N ARG A 190 3.85 6.71 17.23
CA ARG A 190 4.60 5.46 17.00
C ARG A 190 5.46 5.11 18.20
N ASN A 191 6.34 6.03 18.62
CA ASN A 191 7.34 5.79 19.66
C ASN A 191 6.67 5.40 21.00
N GLU A 192 5.60 6.08 21.38
CA GLU A 192 4.82 5.82 22.61
C GLU A 192 3.80 4.68 22.45
N GLY A 193 3.65 4.11 21.26
CA GLY A 193 2.54 3.23 20.91
C GLY A 193 2.93 1.98 20.15
N LEU A 194 1.98 1.47 19.36
CA LEU A 194 2.19 0.35 18.45
C LEU A 194 3.05 0.81 17.28
N ASP A 195 4.11 0.04 17.00
CA ASP A 195 5.04 0.36 15.93
C ASP A 195 4.34 0.38 14.56
N ILE A 196 4.69 1.40 13.79
CA ILE A 196 4.17 1.69 12.46
C ILE A 196 5.23 2.49 11.71
N TRP A 197 5.43 2.18 10.44
CA TRP A 197 6.38 2.88 9.58
C TRP A 197 5.78 4.21 9.09
N ILE A 198 6.53 5.31 9.12
CA ILE A 198 6.02 6.66 8.82
C ILE A 198 6.70 7.24 7.57
N LEU A 199 5.89 7.57 6.57
CA LEU A 199 6.27 8.34 5.39
C LEU A 199 5.80 9.79 5.51
N ALA A 200 6.75 10.72 5.53
CA ALA A 200 6.43 12.13 5.37
C ALA A 200 6.39 12.49 3.88
N ARG A 201 5.22 12.92 3.41
CA ARG A 201 5.03 13.48 2.07
C ARG A 201 5.02 15.00 2.14
N THR A 202 5.70 15.65 1.21
CA THR A 202 5.62 17.10 1.02
C THR A 202 5.19 17.46 -0.39
N ASP A 203 4.18 18.32 -0.48
CA ASP A 203 3.64 18.88 -1.71
C ASP A 203 4.17 20.31 -1.98
N SER A 204 5.16 20.75 -1.19
CA SER A 204 5.64 22.13 -1.18
C SER A 204 6.53 22.50 -2.37
N LEU A 205 6.73 21.60 -3.35
CA LEU A 205 7.47 21.89 -4.58
C LEU A 205 6.86 23.08 -5.35
N ILE A 206 5.57 23.37 -5.13
CA ILE A 206 4.89 24.58 -5.62
C ILE A 206 5.52 25.90 -5.12
N HIS A 207 6.31 25.84 -4.05
CA HIS A 207 7.09 26.95 -3.50
C HIS A 207 8.58 26.87 -3.83
N GLY A 208 8.98 25.91 -4.67
CA GLY A 208 10.35 25.69 -5.10
C GLY A 208 11.00 24.47 -4.45
N TYR A 209 12.05 23.97 -5.12
CA TYR A 209 12.81 22.79 -4.70
C TYR A 209 13.42 22.94 -3.30
N ASP A 210 14.02 24.10 -3.00
CA ASP A 210 14.69 24.32 -1.72
C ASP A 210 13.71 24.32 -0.53
N GLU A 211 12.46 24.74 -0.73
CA GLU A 211 11.39 24.63 0.28
C GLU A 211 11.07 23.15 0.56
N ALA A 212 10.85 22.36 -0.49
CA ALA A 212 10.55 20.93 -0.38
C ALA A 212 11.70 20.16 0.28
N LEU A 213 12.94 20.43 -0.12
CA LEU A 213 14.13 19.84 0.47
C LEU A 213 14.27 20.23 1.95
N THR A 214 14.03 21.49 2.31
CA THR A 214 14.06 21.95 3.71
C THR A 214 13.07 21.18 4.57
N ARG A 215 11.86 20.98 4.07
CA ARG A 215 10.82 20.21 4.78
C ARG A 215 11.16 18.73 4.90
N ALA A 216 11.65 18.12 3.82
CA ALA A 216 12.08 16.73 3.82
C ALA A 216 13.21 16.49 4.83
N ARG A 217 14.24 17.34 4.85
CA ARG A 217 15.32 17.30 5.87
C ARG A 217 14.77 17.40 7.28
N LYS A 218 13.82 18.31 7.52
CA LYS A 218 13.22 18.44 8.84
C LYS A 218 12.40 17.22 9.25
N ALA A 219 11.67 16.60 8.32
CA ALA A 219 10.96 15.35 8.59
C ALA A 219 11.94 14.22 8.99
N ILE A 220 13.09 14.13 8.31
CA ILE A 220 14.17 13.17 8.64
C ILE A 220 14.69 13.42 10.07
N GLU A 221 15.00 14.67 10.42
CA GLU A 221 15.43 15.03 11.78
C GLU A 221 14.40 14.66 12.86
N ILE A 222 13.10 14.80 12.55
CA ILE A 222 11.99 14.43 13.45
C ILE A 222 11.95 12.91 13.68
N GLY A 223 12.46 12.10 12.74
CA GLY A 223 12.56 10.65 12.89
C GLY A 223 11.49 9.86 12.13
N VAL A 224 11.03 10.37 10.98
CA VAL A 224 10.26 9.56 10.02
C VAL A 224 11.10 8.43 9.45
N ASP A 225 10.49 7.48 8.75
CA ASP A 225 11.17 6.31 8.19
C ASP A 225 11.53 6.47 6.69
N ALA A 226 10.79 7.31 5.97
CA ALA A 226 11.10 7.74 4.60
C ALA A 226 10.48 9.11 4.30
N VAL A 227 10.90 9.71 3.19
CA VAL A 227 10.32 10.96 2.67
C VAL A 227 9.83 10.81 1.23
N PHE A 228 8.82 11.61 0.87
CA PHE A 228 8.26 11.70 -0.46
C PHE A 228 8.11 13.17 -0.86
N VAL A 229 8.94 13.63 -1.80
CA VAL A 229 8.77 14.94 -2.44
C VAL A 229 7.90 14.76 -3.67
N GLU A 230 6.66 15.26 -3.61
CA GLU A 230 5.66 15.09 -4.67
C GLU A 230 5.96 15.93 -5.91
N ALA A 231 5.62 15.37 -7.08
CA ALA A 231 5.62 16.03 -8.39
C ALA A 231 6.97 16.57 -8.88
N LEU A 232 8.09 15.92 -8.53
CA LEU A 232 9.35 16.15 -9.24
C LEU A 232 9.13 15.89 -10.73
N PRO A 233 9.45 16.86 -11.62
CA PRO A 233 8.97 16.82 -13.00
C PRO A 233 9.73 15.81 -13.87
N ASP A 234 11.04 15.66 -13.66
CA ASP A 234 11.94 14.96 -14.56
C ASP A 234 13.06 14.21 -13.83
N ARG A 235 13.79 13.39 -14.59
CA ARG A 235 14.96 12.64 -14.10
C ARG A 235 16.00 13.54 -13.44
N GLU A 236 16.29 14.72 -14.00
CA GLU A 236 17.30 15.62 -13.46
C GLU A 236 16.93 16.09 -12.05
N SER A 237 15.66 16.46 -11.83
CA SER A 237 15.14 16.86 -10.53
C SER A 237 15.17 15.71 -9.52
N MET A 238 14.90 14.48 -9.98
CA MET A 238 15.00 13.25 -9.16
C MET A 238 16.45 12.92 -8.78
N GLU A 239 17.39 13.02 -9.73
CA GLU A 239 18.83 12.88 -9.49
C GLU A 239 19.35 13.92 -8.50
N ARG A 240 18.89 15.17 -8.64
CA ARG A 240 19.24 16.25 -7.71
C ARG A 240 18.77 15.93 -6.29
N LEU A 241 17.52 15.48 -6.12
CA LEU A 241 17.00 15.09 -4.80
C LEU A 241 17.85 13.99 -4.16
N ARG A 242 18.25 12.99 -4.95
CA ARG A 242 19.06 11.87 -4.47
C ARG A 242 20.48 12.26 -4.08
N LYS A 243 21.08 13.25 -4.76
CA LYS A 243 22.37 13.85 -4.36
C LYS A 243 22.24 14.64 -3.05
N ASP A 244 21.12 15.31 -2.84
CA ASP A 244 20.91 16.20 -1.69
C ASP A 244 20.39 15.48 -0.42
N LEU A 245 19.91 14.23 -0.56
CA LEU A 245 19.32 13.42 0.51
C LEU A 245 19.78 11.95 0.45
N ASP A 246 20.66 11.58 1.37
CA ASP A 246 20.98 10.18 1.65
C ASP A 246 20.02 9.59 2.70
N PHE A 247 18.81 9.28 2.24
CA PHE A 247 17.73 8.72 3.06
C PHE A 247 16.76 7.91 2.17
N PRO A 248 15.94 6.99 2.71
CA PRO A 248 14.89 6.36 1.91
C PRO A 248 13.90 7.38 1.31
N VAL A 249 13.78 7.38 -0.02
CA VAL A 249 12.89 8.26 -0.77
C VAL A 249 11.90 7.45 -1.60
N VAL A 250 10.66 7.93 -1.65
CA VAL A 250 9.57 7.34 -2.43
C VAL A 250 9.32 8.14 -3.73
N ALA A 251 9.19 7.42 -4.84
CA ALA A 251 8.73 7.96 -6.11
C ALA A 251 7.24 7.63 -6.32
N ASN A 252 6.53 8.55 -6.97
CA ASN A 252 5.14 8.36 -7.36
C ASN A 252 5.03 8.49 -8.89
N ILE A 253 4.66 7.40 -9.56
CA ILE A 253 4.56 7.36 -11.02
C ILE A 253 3.11 7.23 -11.43
N ILE A 254 2.56 8.36 -11.90
CA ILE A 254 1.23 8.44 -12.51
C ILE A 254 1.41 8.53 -14.02
N GLU A 255 0.98 7.51 -14.77
CA GLU A 255 1.21 7.38 -16.21
C GLU A 255 0.58 8.53 -17.03
N GLY A 256 1.37 9.53 -17.45
CA GLY A 256 0.82 10.73 -18.12
C GLY A 256 0.45 11.87 -17.17
N GLY A 257 0.92 11.80 -15.92
CA GLY A 257 0.90 12.89 -14.96
C GLY A 257 2.05 13.89 -15.15
N LYS A 258 2.35 14.66 -14.08
CA LYS A 258 3.37 15.71 -14.07
C LYS A 258 4.82 15.19 -13.98
N THR A 259 5.00 14.00 -13.40
CA THR A 259 6.31 13.36 -13.23
C THR A 259 6.61 12.49 -14.44
N GLN A 260 7.80 12.61 -14.99
CA GLN A 260 8.30 11.74 -16.05
C GLN A 260 8.13 10.27 -15.66
N ASN A 261 7.57 9.48 -16.57
CA ASN A 261 7.27 8.06 -16.37
C ASN A 261 8.54 7.19 -16.47
N LEU A 262 9.40 7.24 -15.45
CA LEU A 262 10.60 6.41 -15.34
C LEU A 262 10.26 4.99 -14.90
N SER A 263 11.07 4.01 -15.34
CA SER A 263 10.88 2.62 -14.93
C SER A 263 11.29 2.40 -13.47
N ALA A 264 10.79 1.34 -12.83
CA ALA A 264 11.24 0.95 -11.49
C ALA A 264 12.76 0.71 -11.44
N LYS A 265 13.32 0.11 -12.50
CA LYS A 265 14.76 -0.10 -12.63
C LYS A 265 15.53 1.22 -12.64
N ASP A 266 15.09 2.17 -13.47
CA ASP A 266 15.71 3.51 -13.52
C ASP A 266 15.67 4.19 -12.16
N LEU A 267 14.55 4.12 -11.46
CA LEU A 267 14.39 4.73 -10.14
C LEU A 267 15.27 4.07 -9.07
N ALA A 268 15.42 2.75 -9.12
CA ALA A 268 16.35 2.00 -8.26
C ALA A 268 17.81 2.46 -8.48
N GLU A 269 18.23 2.58 -9.74
CA GLU A 269 19.57 3.07 -10.12
C GLU A 269 19.81 4.52 -9.67
N LEU A 270 18.76 5.34 -9.62
CA LEU A 270 18.82 6.69 -9.03
C LEU A 270 18.90 6.68 -7.49
N GLY A 271 18.59 5.56 -6.84
CA GLY A 271 18.62 5.38 -5.39
C GLY A 271 17.27 5.61 -4.69
N TYR A 272 16.14 5.53 -5.40
CA TYR A 272 14.82 5.50 -4.79
C TYR A 272 14.53 4.13 -4.18
N SER A 273 13.93 4.10 -3.00
CA SER A 273 13.69 2.87 -2.24
C SER A 273 12.31 2.26 -2.51
N ILE A 274 11.34 3.10 -2.88
CA ILE A 274 9.96 2.70 -3.17
C ILE A 274 9.50 3.44 -4.44
N VAL A 275 8.76 2.77 -5.30
CA VAL A 275 7.94 3.41 -6.35
C VAL A 275 6.49 2.94 -6.24
N CYS A 276 5.56 3.90 -6.30
CA CYS A 276 4.13 3.63 -6.26
C CYS A 276 3.49 3.92 -7.63
N TYR A 277 2.57 3.05 -8.05
CA TYR A 277 1.73 3.22 -9.24
C TYR A 277 0.27 3.41 -8.81
N PRO A 278 -0.14 4.64 -8.46
CA PRO A 278 -1.34 4.86 -7.66
C PRO A 278 -2.65 4.69 -8.42
N TRP A 279 -2.70 4.81 -9.74
CA TRP A 279 -3.98 4.77 -10.46
C TRP A 279 -4.10 3.62 -11.47
N THR A 280 -3.06 2.79 -11.62
CA THR A 280 -2.97 1.78 -12.69
C THR A 280 -4.10 0.76 -12.58
N LEU A 281 -4.39 0.26 -11.37
CA LEU A 281 -5.52 -0.64 -11.13
C LEU A 281 -6.88 0.05 -11.31
N VAL A 282 -6.98 1.35 -11.00
CA VAL A 282 -8.20 2.13 -11.23
C VAL A 282 -8.46 2.28 -12.73
N ALA A 283 -7.44 2.64 -13.52
CA ALA A 283 -7.53 2.76 -14.96
C ALA A 283 -7.91 1.42 -15.62
N ALA A 284 -7.30 0.32 -15.19
CA ALA A 284 -7.63 -1.03 -15.66
C ALA A 284 -9.09 -1.40 -15.35
N LYS A 285 -9.56 -1.15 -14.12
CA LYS A 285 -10.95 -1.38 -13.71
C LYS A 285 -11.94 -0.55 -14.54
N LEU A 286 -11.69 0.75 -14.70
CA LEU A 286 -12.54 1.65 -15.47
C LEU A 286 -12.68 1.18 -16.92
N LYS A 287 -11.57 0.80 -17.55
CA LYS A 287 -11.58 0.27 -18.92
C LYS A 287 -12.39 -1.03 -19.01
N SER A 288 -12.06 -2.02 -18.18
CA SER A 288 -12.68 -3.35 -18.23
C SER A 288 -14.19 -3.31 -17.97
N ILE A 289 -14.64 -2.53 -16.97
CA ILE A 289 -16.07 -2.38 -16.67
C ILE A 289 -16.80 -1.72 -17.85
N ARG A 290 -16.26 -0.62 -18.41
CA ARG A 290 -16.89 0.08 -19.54
C ARG A 290 -17.00 -0.80 -20.78
N GLU A 291 -15.93 -1.48 -21.15
CA GLU A 291 -15.93 -2.41 -22.29
C GLU A 291 -16.94 -3.55 -22.07
N THR A 292 -17.00 -4.12 -20.87
CA THR A 292 -17.96 -5.17 -20.52
C THR A 292 -19.41 -4.70 -20.64
N LEU A 293 -19.72 -3.47 -20.18
CA LEU A 293 -21.05 -2.90 -20.28
C LEU A 293 -21.48 -2.66 -21.74
N GLU A 294 -20.57 -2.15 -22.59
CA GLU A 294 -20.85 -2.00 -24.02
C GLU A 294 -21.08 -3.34 -24.70
N ASN A 295 -20.25 -4.33 -24.40
CA ASN A 295 -20.36 -5.68 -24.95
C ASN A 295 -21.69 -6.36 -24.56
N ILE A 296 -22.13 -6.20 -23.30
CA ILE A 296 -23.42 -6.73 -22.85
C ILE A 296 -24.57 -6.07 -23.63
N LYS A 297 -24.60 -4.73 -23.71
CA LYS A 297 -25.64 -4.01 -24.48
C LYS A 297 -25.66 -4.43 -25.94
N GLY A 298 -24.49 -4.51 -26.59
CA GLY A 298 -24.36 -4.92 -27.99
C GLY A 298 -24.81 -6.35 -28.25
N SER A 299 -24.65 -7.26 -27.27
CA SER A 299 -25.07 -8.65 -27.41
C SER A 299 -26.58 -8.84 -27.43
N MET A 300 -27.36 -7.96 -26.77
CA MET A 300 -28.81 -8.13 -26.56
C MET A 300 -29.62 -8.37 -27.83
N THR A 301 -29.15 -7.89 -28.99
CA THR A 301 -29.84 -8.02 -30.29
C THR A 301 -29.12 -8.95 -31.27
N VAL A 302 -27.96 -9.49 -30.92
CA VAL A 302 -27.11 -10.28 -31.83
C VAL A 302 -26.85 -11.69 -31.33
N GLY A 303 -26.71 -11.90 -30.01
CA GLY A 303 -26.40 -13.20 -29.44
C GLY A 303 -25.96 -13.14 -27.98
N LYS A 304 -25.16 -14.12 -27.54
CA LYS A 304 -24.62 -14.13 -26.17
C LYS A 304 -23.48 -13.10 -26.01
N PRO A 305 -23.31 -12.50 -24.82
CA PRO A 305 -22.16 -11.63 -24.56
C PRO A 305 -20.84 -12.40 -24.65
N PRO A 306 -19.73 -11.72 -24.97
CA PRO A 306 -18.41 -12.33 -24.93
C PRO A 306 -18.05 -12.74 -23.49
N VAL A 307 -17.32 -13.86 -23.37
CA VAL A 307 -16.80 -14.34 -22.08
C VAL A 307 -15.58 -13.50 -21.71
N VAL A 308 -15.61 -12.86 -20.54
CA VAL A 308 -14.47 -12.09 -19.99
C VAL A 308 -13.48 -13.01 -19.27
N LEU A 309 -14.01 -13.85 -18.38
CA LEU A 309 -13.31 -14.94 -17.70
C LEU A 309 -14.23 -16.16 -17.68
N SER A 310 -13.66 -17.36 -17.69
CA SER A 310 -14.41 -18.61 -17.49
C SER A 310 -15.00 -18.68 -16.08
N TYR A 311 -16.01 -19.54 -15.89
CA TYR A 311 -16.63 -19.78 -14.59
C TYR A 311 -15.58 -20.17 -13.53
N ASP A 312 -14.68 -21.09 -13.88
CA ASP A 312 -13.63 -21.58 -12.99
C ASP A 312 -12.67 -20.46 -12.59
N GLU A 313 -12.25 -19.60 -13.53
CA GLU A 313 -11.38 -18.46 -13.24
C GLU A 313 -12.04 -17.42 -12.33
N VAL A 314 -13.35 -17.18 -12.50
CA VAL A 314 -14.09 -16.29 -11.59
C VAL A 314 -14.19 -16.90 -10.19
N CYS A 315 -14.49 -18.20 -10.09
CA CYS A 315 -14.59 -18.89 -8.80
C CYS A 315 -13.24 -18.93 -8.07
N GLU A 316 -12.15 -19.24 -8.77
CA GLU A 316 -10.79 -19.15 -8.26
C GLU A 316 -10.48 -17.72 -7.81
N GLY A 317 -10.75 -16.73 -8.68
CA GLY A 317 -10.47 -15.32 -8.43
C GLY A 317 -11.21 -14.74 -7.22
N VAL A 318 -12.38 -15.26 -6.83
CA VAL A 318 -13.11 -14.84 -5.61
C VAL A 318 -12.92 -15.76 -4.40
N GLY A 319 -12.09 -16.80 -4.53
CA GLY A 319 -11.67 -17.64 -3.41
C GLY A 319 -12.52 -18.88 -3.11
N PHE A 320 -13.41 -19.30 -4.01
CA PHE A 320 -14.23 -20.51 -3.80
C PHE A 320 -13.38 -21.77 -3.64
N ASN A 321 -12.33 -21.93 -4.44
CA ASN A 321 -11.48 -23.12 -4.37
C ASN A 321 -10.83 -23.26 -2.97
N LYS A 322 -10.30 -22.16 -2.43
CA LYS A 322 -9.74 -22.10 -1.07
C LYS A 322 -10.80 -22.39 -0.01
N TYR A 323 -12.02 -21.86 -0.18
CA TYR A 323 -13.12 -22.13 0.73
C TYR A 323 -13.45 -23.63 0.78
N PHE A 324 -13.65 -24.27 -0.37
CA PHE A 324 -14.02 -25.69 -0.42
C PHE A 324 -12.93 -26.61 0.14
N GLU A 325 -11.66 -26.32 -0.12
CA GLU A 325 -10.53 -27.06 0.48
C GLU A 325 -10.49 -26.96 2.01
N ILE A 326 -10.92 -25.84 2.58
CA ILE A 326 -11.01 -25.64 4.03
C ILE A 326 -12.26 -26.32 4.57
N GLU A 327 -13.40 -26.17 3.89
CA GLU A 327 -14.68 -26.77 4.27
C GLU A 327 -14.58 -28.29 4.39
N GLU A 328 -13.86 -28.96 3.49
CA GLU A 328 -13.59 -30.39 3.58
C GLU A 328 -13.00 -30.75 4.96
N ARG A 329 -12.05 -29.98 5.48
CA ARG A 329 -11.40 -30.27 6.78
C ARG A 329 -12.35 -30.25 7.97
N TYR A 330 -13.53 -29.64 7.85
CA TYR A 330 -14.48 -29.46 8.95
C TYR A 330 -15.82 -30.16 8.73
N GLN A 331 -15.87 -31.17 7.86
CA GLN A 331 -17.05 -32.01 7.70
C GLN A 331 -17.38 -32.77 8.99
N TYR A 332 -18.68 -32.94 9.26
CA TYR A 332 -19.21 -33.75 10.36
C TYR A 332 -20.47 -34.49 9.91
N GLU A 333 -20.77 -35.62 10.56
CA GLU A 333 -21.99 -36.42 10.35
C GLU A 333 -22.27 -36.86 8.89
N GLY A 334 -21.23 -37.09 8.08
CA GLY A 334 -21.39 -37.65 6.73
C GLY A 334 -22.18 -36.77 5.74
N ARG A 335 -22.46 -35.51 6.08
CA ARG A 335 -23.01 -34.52 5.12
C ARG A 335 -21.89 -34.03 4.20
N ALA A 336 -21.52 -34.89 3.25
CA ALA A 336 -20.57 -34.55 2.21
C ALA A 336 -21.23 -33.65 1.15
N ASN A 337 -20.84 -32.37 1.12
CA ASN A 337 -21.01 -31.53 -0.07
C ASN A 337 -19.72 -31.48 -0.92
N GLY A 338 -18.62 -32.12 -0.49
CA GLY A 338 -17.31 -32.19 -1.14
C GLY A 338 -16.53 -33.41 -0.65
N ALA A 339 -15.58 -33.93 -1.43
CA ALA A 339 -15.27 -35.35 -1.48
C ALA A 339 -14.35 -35.94 -0.38
N ASN A 340 -13.69 -35.16 0.48
CA ASN A 340 -12.65 -35.74 1.37
C ASN A 340 -12.49 -35.06 2.76
N GLY A 341 -13.52 -35.07 3.61
CA GLY A 341 -13.41 -34.40 4.91
C GLY A 341 -12.79 -35.16 6.09
N HIS A 342 -12.26 -34.41 7.06
CA HIS A 342 -11.62 -34.94 8.27
C HIS A 342 -12.67 -35.52 9.23
N GLN A 343 -12.62 -36.83 9.48
CA GLN A 343 -13.55 -37.49 10.39
C GLN A 343 -13.02 -37.48 11.81
N TRP A 344 -13.79 -36.89 12.72
CA TRP A 344 -13.58 -37.01 14.16
C TRP A 344 -13.95 -38.44 14.58
N LYS A 345 -13.04 -39.12 15.27
CA LYS A 345 -13.34 -40.40 15.94
C LYS A 345 -13.75 -40.09 17.37
N ASP A 346 -14.86 -40.70 17.80
CA ASP A 346 -15.41 -40.63 19.17
C ASP A 346 -14.40 -41.05 20.24
#